data_AF-E1RA63-F1
#
_entry.id   AF-E1RA63-F1
#
_cell.length_a   1.000
_cell.length_b   1.000
_cell.length_c   1.000
_cell.angle_alpha   90.00
_cell.angle_beta   90.00
_cell.angle_gamma   90.00
#
_symmetry.space_group_name_H-M   'P 1'
#
loop_
_entity.id
_entity.type
_entity.pdbx_description
1 polymer ?
#
loop_
_entity_poly.entity_id
_entity_poly.type
_entity_poly.pdbx_seq_one_letter_code
_entity_poly.pdbx_strand_id
1 'polypeptide(L)'
;MAQQKEETITFKVDPALAELLRRVPNRSEFIRKALFAQLDNVCPLCQGSGYLTPDQKNHWEKFSKHHHVVRCESCHEYYLSCDLKEDHHEASQKEM
;
A
#
# COMPACT_ATOMS: atom_id res chain seq x y z
N MET A 1 22.12 8.29 18.43
CA MET A 1 21.06 7.62 17.64
C MET A 1 21.68 7.20 16.33
N ALA A 2 21.62 5.93 15.96
CA ALA A 2 22.23 5.45 14.72
C ALA A 2 21.49 6.08 13.53
N GLN A 3 22.21 6.85 12.71
CA GLN A 3 21.69 7.40 11.47
C GLN A 3 21.25 6.22 10.59
N GLN A 4 19.94 6.05 10.35
CA GLN A 4 19.48 5.06 9.38
C GLN A 4 20.12 5.43 8.03
N LYS A 5 20.86 4.50 7.43
CA LYS A 5 21.49 4.72 6.12
C LYS A 5 20.39 4.89 5.09
N GLU A 6 20.39 6.02 4.39
CA GLU A 6 19.58 6.18 3.19
C GLU A 6 20.10 5.18 2.12
N GLU A 7 19.18 4.45 1.49
CA GLU A 7 19.48 3.55 0.38
C GLU A 7 19.34 4.30 -0.96
N THR A 8 20.34 4.17 -1.83
CA THR A 8 20.32 4.81 -3.15
C THR A 8 19.77 3.85 -4.20
N ILE A 9 18.58 4.16 -4.72
CA ILE A 9 17.96 3.42 -5.83
C ILE A 9 18.17 4.20 -7.12
N THR A 10 18.71 3.55 -8.16
CA THR A 10 18.88 4.13 -9.50
C THR A 10 17.93 3.46 -10.48
N PHE A 11 17.13 4.23 -11.20
CA PHE A 11 16.26 3.74 -12.26
C PHE A 11 16.42 4.58 -13.52
N LYS A 12 16.16 3.95 -14.67
CA LYS A 12 16.16 4.63 -15.98
C LYS A 12 14.79 5.28 -16.19
N VAL A 13 14.80 6.48 -16.76
CA VAL A 13 13.59 7.22 -17.14
C VAL A 13 13.66 7.62 -18.60
N ASP A 14 12.52 7.85 -19.22
CA ASP A 14 12.48 8.42 -20.56
C ASP A 14 12.95 9.90 -20.56
N PRO A 15 13.35 10.44 -21.72
CA PRO A 15 13.87 11.81 -21.81
C PRO A 15 12.88 12.90 -21.37
N ALA A 16 11.57 12.68 -21.53
CA ALA A 16 10.56 13.67 -21.16
C ALA A 16 10.44 13.76 -19.64
N LEU A 17 10.37 12.62 -18.94
CA LEU A 17 10.38 12.60 -17.48
C LEU A 17 11.69 13.16 -16.90
N ALA A 18 12.84 12.87 -17.53
CA ALA A 18 14.12 13.43 -17.12
C ALA A 18 14.13 14.97 -17.15
N GLU A 19 13.54 15.58 -18.18
CA GLU A 19 13.45 17.03 -18.31
C GLU A 19 12.55 17.66 -17.25
N LEU A 20 11.43 17.02 -16.94
CA LEU A 20 10.54 17.47 -15.86
C LEU A 20 11.26 17.42 -14.51
N LEU A 21 11.94 16.29 -14.20
CA LEU A 21 12.67 16.13 -12.95
C LEU A 21 13.84 17.13 -12.82
N ARG A 22 14.52 17.49 -13.91
CA ARG A 22 15.60 18.50 -13.89
C ARG A 22 15.15 19.86 -13.36
N ARG A 23 13.89 20.23 -13.58
CA ARG A 23 13.31 21.51 -13.15
C ARG A 23 12.90 21.52 -11.68
N VAL A 24 12.88 20.36 -11.03
CA VAL A 24 12.50 20.23 -9.62
C VAL A 24 13.70 20.60 -8.74
N PRO A 25 13.57 21.59 -7.84
CA PRO A 25 14.67 22.07 -7.02
C PRO A 25 15.22 21.00 -6.06
N ASN A 26 14.35 20.16 -5.49
CA ASN A 26 14.74 18.99 -4.68
C ASN A 26 14.12 17.70 -5.24
N ARG A 27 14.82 17.09 -6.20
CA ARG A 27 14.38 15.86 -6.89
C ARG A 27 14.11 14.71 -5.94
N SER A 28 15.03 14.45 -5.00
CA SER A 28 14.91 13.32 -4.08
C SER A 28 13.69 13.48 -3.16
N GLU A 29 13.45 14.68 -2.63
CA GLU A 29 12.26 14.94 -1.81
C GLU A 29 10.97 14.83 -2.61
N PHE A 30 10.93 15.39 -3.81
CA PHE A 30 9.76 15.30 -4.70
C PHE A 30 9.44 13.86 -5.05
N ILE A 31 10.44 13.09 -5.49
CA ILE A 31 10.27 11.67 -5.84
C ILE A 31 9.82 10.88 -4.62
N ARG A 32 10.43 11.09 -3.45
CA ARG A 32 10.03 10.42 -2.21
C ARG A 32 8.57 10.71 -1.84
N LYS A 33 8.15 11.98 -1.87
CA LYS A 33 6.77 12.38 -1.59
C LYS A 33 5.78 11.81 -2.60
N ALA A 34 6.11 11.85 -3.89
CA ALA A 34 5.28 11.29 -4.95
C ALA A 34 5.13 9.77 -4.80
N LEU A 35 6.22 9.07 -4.46
CA LEU A 35 6.20 7.63 -4.22
C LEU A 35 5.41 7.28 -2.97
N PHE A 36 5.60 7.96 -1.83
CA PHE A 36 4.79 7.72 -0.64
C PHE A 36 3.32 7.99 -0.89
N ALA A 37 2.98 9.13 -1.50
CA ALA A 37 1.59 9.44 -1.84
C ALA A 37 0.98 8.38 -2.76
N GLN A 38 1.75 7.82 -3.69
CA GLN A 38 1.25 6.75 -4.55
C GLN A 38 1.13 5.43 -3.80
N LEU A 39 2.14 5.05 -3.01
CA LEU A 39 2.17 3.78 -2.27
C LEU A 39 1.13 3.73 -1.15
N ASP A 40 0.89 4.85 -0.44
CA ASP A 40 -0.12 4.95 0.61
C ASP A 40 -1.55 4.84 0.07
N ASN A 41 -1.75 5.16 -1.21
CA ASN A 41 -3.06 5.10 -1.88
C ASN A 41 -3.23 3.85 -2.77
N VAL A 42 -2.23 2.96 -2.81
CA VAL A 42 -2.30 1.72 -3.59
C VAL A 42 -3.09 0.67 -2.80
N CYS A 43 -4.00 -0.03 -3.49
CA CYS A 43 -4.71 -1.16 -2.89
C CYS A 43 -3.70 -2.19 -2.37
N PRO A 44 -3.68 -2.49 -1.05
CA PRO A 44 -2.64 -3.33 -0.44
C PRO A 44 -2.72 -4.80 -0.90
N LEU A 45 -3.86 -5.22 -1.45
CA LEU A 45 -4.05 -6.58 -1.92
C LEU A 45 -3.54 -6.78 -3.35
N CYS A 46 -3.99 -5.94 -4.29
CA CYS A 46 -3.58 -6.08 -5.70
C CYS A 46 -2.30 -5.30 -6.03
N GLN A 47 -1.78 -4.52 -5.07
CA GLN A 47 -0.59 -3.68 -5.24
C GLN A 47 -0.71 -2.75 -6.46
N GLY A 48 -1.92 -2.27 -6.72
CA GLY A 48 -2.22 -1.32 -7.79
C GLY A 48 -2.42 -1.94 -9.18
N SER A 49 -2.38 -3.27 -9.31
CA SER A 49 -2.61 -3.94 -10.59
C SER A 49 -4.08 -3.84 -11.07
N GLY A 50 -5.02 -3.66 -10.15
CA GLY A 50 -6.46 -3.68 -10.43
C GLY A 50 -7.04 -5.07 -10.67
N TYR A 51 -6.23 -6.14 -10.59
CA TYR A 51 -6.69 -7.53 -10.72
C TYR A 51 -6.01 -8.44 -9.69
N LEU A 52 -6.68 -9.52 -9.29
CA LEU A 52 -6.12 -10.53 -8.40
C LEU A 52 -5.61 -11.72 -9.23
N THR A 53 -4.44 -12.25 -8.86
CA THR A 53 -4.03 -13.57 -9.33
C THR A 53 -5.01 -14.64 -8.83
N PRO A 54 -5.05 -15.85 -9.42
CA PRO A 54 -5.91 -16.93 -8.93
C PRO A 54 -5.71 -17.23 -7.44
N ASP A 55 -4.46 -17.24 -6.97
CA ASP A 55 -4.15 -17.50 -5.56
C ASP A 55 -4.58 -16.34 -4.66
N GLN A 56 -4.34 -15.09 -5.08
CA GLN A 56 -4.82 -13.91 -4.35
C GLN A 56 -6.35 -13.90 -4.25
N LYS A 57 -7.05 -14.29 -5.32
CA LYS A 57 -8.51 -14.39 -5.33
C LYS A 57 -9.00 -15.43 -4.34
N ASN A 58 -8.39 -16.62 -4.30
CA ASN A 58 -8.73 -17.65 -3.31
C ASN A 58 -8.52 -17.17 -1.87
N HIS A 59 -7.40 -16.47 -1.60
CA HIS A 59 -7.16 -15.87 -0.28
C HIS A 59 -8.20 -14.79 0.06
N TRP A 60 -8.53 -13.93 -0.90
CA TRP A 60 -9.56 -12.90 -0.75
C TRP A 60 -10.94 -13.49 -0.47
N GLU A 61 -11.33 -14.55 -1.17
CA GLU A 61 -12.61 -15.24 -0.96
C GLU A 61 -12.70 -15.85 0.44
N LYS A 62 -11.59 -16.34 1.01
CA LYS A 62 -11.56 -16.82 2.40
C LYS A 62 -11.66 -15.67 3.40
N PHE A 63 -10.90 -14.61 3.19
CA PHE A 63 -10.90 -13.41 4.04
C PHE A 63 -12.29 -12.74 4.08
N SER A 64 -12.92 -12.60 2.91
CA SER A 64 -14.20 -11.91 2.74
C SER A 64 -15.43 -12.65 3.26
N LYS A 65 -15.25 -13.89 3.78
CA LYS A 65 -16.30 -14.60 4.52
C LYS A 65 -16.69 -13.92 5.83
N HIS A 66 -15.72 -13.25 6.45
CA HIS A 66 -15.88 -12.59 7.76
C HIS A 66 -15.51 -11.11 7.72
N HIS A 67 -14.97 -10.63 6.60
CA HIS A 67 -14.59 -9.24 6.40
C HIS A 67 -15.30 -8.66 5.18
N HIS A 68 -16.22 -7.75 5.40
CA HIS A 68 -17.07 -7.21 4.34
C HIS A 68 -16.60 -5.84 3.91
N VAL A 69 -16.61 -5.59 2.60
CA VAL A 69 -16.46 -4.24 2.04
C VAL A 69 -17.81 -3.54 2.15
N VAL A 70 -17.89 -2.56 3.05
CA VAL A 70 -19.12 -1.83 3.36
C VAL A 70 -18.93 -0.36 2.98
N ARG A 71 -20.02 0.30 2.57
CA ARG A 71 -20.02 1.74 2.28
C ARG A 71 -20.48 2.49 3.52
N CYS A 72 -19.66 3.42 3.99
CA CYS A 72 -20.00 4.28 5.13
C CYS A 72 -21.18 5.20 4.77
N GLU A 73 -22.20 5.30 5.62
CA GLU A 73 -23.38 6.14 5.37
C GLU A 73 -23.09 7.64 5.51
N SER A 74 -22.05 8.02 6.25
CA SER A 74 -21.71 9.44 6.48
C SER A 74 -20.81 10.01 5.39
N CYS A 75 -19.67 9.38 5.13
CA CYS A 75 -18.69 9.87 4.15
C CYS A 75 -18.79 9.20 2.77
N HIS A 76 -19.64 8.17 2.62
CA HIS A 76 -19.83 7.41 1.36
C HIS A 76 -18.62 6.64 0.85
N GLU A 77 -17.54 6.57 1.63
CA GLU A 77 -16.33 5.80 1.33
C GLU A 77 -16.46 4.32 1.70
N TYR A 78 -15.68 3.48 1.03
CA TYR A 78 -15.62 2.04 1.31
C TYR A 78 -14.61 1.74 2.41
N TYR A 79 -14.98 0.86 3.34
CA TYR A 79 -14.10 0.34 4.38
C TYR A 79 -14.34 -1.16 4.58
N LEU A 80 -13.37 -1.82 5.22
CA LEU A 80 -13.51 -3.21 5.64
C LEU A 80 -14.11 -3.27 7.04
N SER A 81 -15.20 -3.99 7.18
CA SER A 81 -15.81 -4.36 8.47
C SER A 81 -15.47 -5.80 8.80
N CYS A 82 -15.35 -6.13 10.09
CA CYS A 82 -15.11 -7.48 10.58
C CYS A 82 -16.33 -7.93 11.39
N ASP A 83 -16.86 -9.11 11.06
CA ASP A 83 -18.05 -9.67 11.70
C ASP A 83 -17.70 -10.71 12.79
N LEU A 84 -16.40 -10.95 13.01
CA LEU A 84 -15.94 -11.73 14.15
C LEU A 84 -16.05 -10.86 15.40
N LYS A 85 -16.98 -11.22 16.30
CA LYS A 85 -17.07 -10.63 17.64
C LYS A 85 -15.77 -10.93 18.40
N GLU A 86 -15.24 -9.90 19.06
CA GLU A 86 -13.94 -9.84 19.73
C GLU A 86 -13.38 -11.18 20.24
N ASP A 87 -12.31 -11.63 19.59
CA ASP A 87 -11.19 -12.34 20.20
C ASP A 87 -9.91 -11.84 19.50
N HIS A 88 -9.64 -10.53 19.62
CA HIS A 88 -8.40 -9.97 19.11
C HIS A 88 -7.28 -10.15 20.14
N HIS A 89 -6.24 -10.89 19.72
CA HIS A 89 -4.95 -11.16 20.36
C HIS A 89 -4.85 -12.40 21.28
N GLU A 90 -4.68 -13.57 20.67
CA GLU A 90 -3.77 -14.57 21.22
C GLU A 90 -2.49 -14.63 20.37
N ALA A 91 -1.36 -14.61 21.07
CA ALA A 91 -0.04 -14.24 20.61
C ALA A 91 0.49 -15.07 19.43
N SER A 92 1.11 -14.40 18.47
CA SER A 92 2.25 -14.95 17.72
C SER A 92 3.48 -14.08 17.97
N GLN A 93 3.85 -13.99 19.25
CA GLN A 93 5.25 -14.24 19.58
C GLN A 93 5.43 -15.76 19.48
N LYS A 94 5.96 -16.23 18.36
CA LYS A 94 6.72 -17.48 18.37
C LYS A 94 7.98 -17.26 17.55
N GLU A 95 9.05 -17.15 18.32
CA GLU A 95 10.45 -17.09 17.94
C GLU A 95 10.79 -18.20 16.92
N MET A 96 11.54 -17.84 15.88
CA MET A 96 12.78 -18.55 15.50
C MET A 96 13.66 -17.66 14.65
#